data_AF-A0A2E1PCR4-F1
#
_entry.id   AF-A0A2E1PCR4-F1
#
_cell.length_a   1.000
_cell.length_b   1.000
_cell.length_c   1.000
_cell.angle_alpha   90.00
_cell.angle_beta   90.00
_cell.angle_gamma   90.00
#
_symmetry.space_group_name_H-M   'P 1'
#
loop_
_entity.id
_entity.type
_entity.pdbx_description
1 polymer ?
#
loop_
_entity_poly.entity_id
_entity_poly.type
_entity_poly.pdbx_seq_one_letter_code
_entity_poly.pdbx_strand_id
1 'polypeptide(L)'
;MDTSRSPMEPSGFSRKIAAFIIIVYTVVTLIPITWIVLTGFKSVDSAVSYPPEVIFEPSLEGYVNLFTARTRQSEEYLNSLPPPETWYEELVRSKEMVITGPSKFFSRYLNSMI
;
A
#
# COMPACT_ATOMS: atom_id res chain seq x y z
N MET A 1 45.49 -33.58 13.00
CA MET A 1 44.25 -32.94 12.50
C MET A 1 44.65 -32.11 11.30
N ASP A 2 44.20 -32.51 10.12
CA ASP A 2 44.60 -31.88 8.87
C ASP A 2 43.80 -30.58 8.69
N THR A 3 44.47 -29.44 8.83
CA THR A 3 43.90 -28.09 8.66
C THR A 3 44.16 -27.56 7.24
N SER A 4 44.15 -28.44 6.23
CA SER A 4 44.20 -28.00 4.84
C SER A 4 42.88 -27.33 4.47
N ARG A 5 42.85 -26.00 4.39
CA ARG A 5 41.70 -25.29 3.80
C ARG A 5 41.47 -25.83 2.39
N SER A 6 40.22 -26.20 2.09
CA SER A 6 39.85 -26.54 0.72
C SER A 6 40.13 -25.34 -0.18
N PRO A 7 40.74 -25.51 -1.36
CA PRO A 7 41.01 -24.40 -2.29
C PRO A 7 39.74 -23.60 -2.69
N MET A 8 38.56 -24.19 -2.49
CA MET A 8 37.27 -23.56 -2.76
C MET A 8 36.62 -22.91 -1.53
N GLU A 9 37.24 -22.97 -0.34
CA GLU A 9 36.67 -22.40 0.87
C GLU A 9 36.89 -20.87 0.90
N PRO A 10 35.82 -20.06 0.87
CA PRO A 10 35.96 -18.61 0.86
C PRO A 10 36.54 -18.11 2.19
N SER A 11 37.46 -17.15 2.11
CA SER A 11 38.01 -16.51 3.30
C SER A 11 36.90 -15.81 4.12
N GLY A 12 37.10 -15.71 5.44
CA GLY A 12 36.11 -15.05 6.31
C GLY A 12 35.82 -13.59 5.91
N PHE A 13 36.79 -12.91 5.31
CA PHE A 13 36.61 -11.56 4.77
C PHE A 13 35.77 -11.55 3.49
N SER A 14 36.04 -12.47 2.55
CA SER A 14 35.23 -12.63 1.32
C SER A 14 33.77 -12.91 1.65
N ARG A 15 33.50 -13.77 2.64
CA ARG A 15 32.13 -14.07 3.08
C ARG A 15 31.41 -12.82 3.63
N LYS A 16 32.10 -11.98 4.41
CA LYS A 16 31.54 -10.74 4.95
C LYS A 16 31.22 -9.73 3.86
N ILE A 17 32.12 -9.56 2.88
CA ILE A 17 31.88 -8.69 1.73
C ILE A 17 30.70 -9.19 0.91
N ALA A 18 30.66 -10.49 0.60
CA ALA A 18 29.55 -11.07 -0.16
C ALA A 18 28.21 -10.87 0.56
N ALA A 19 28.17 -11.12 1.88
CA ALA A 19 26.98 -10.88 2.70
C ALA A 19 26.56 -9.40 2.67
N PHE A 20 27.50 -8.46 2.81
CA PHE A 20 27.22 -7.04 2.73
C PHE A 20 26.61 -6.63 1.38
N ILE A 21 27.20 -7.09 0.26
CA ILE A 21 26.69 -6.82 -1.09
C ILE A 21 25.27 -7.35 -1.25
N ILE A 22 25.01 -8.58 -0.80
CA ILE A 22 23.67 -9.19 -0.87
C ILE A 22 22.67 -8.35 -0.07
N ILE A 23 23.00 -7.96 1.17
CA ILE A 23 22.12 -7.13 2.01
C ILE A 23 21.80 -5.79 1.33
N VAL A 24 22.81 -5.10 0.82
CA VAL A 24 22.62 -3.82 0.12
C VAL A 24 21.73 -4.01 -1.11
N TYR A 25 21.99 -5.04 -1.92
CA TYR A 25 21.18 -5.37 -3.09
C TYR A 25 19.73 -5.67 -2.71
N THR A 26 19.51 -6.46 -1.65
CA THR A 26 18.16 -6.75 -1.13
C THR A 26 17.46 -5.47 -0.68
N VAL A 27 18.12 -4.60 0.08
CA VAL A 27 17.50 -3.33 0.52
C VAL A 27 17.09 -2.48 -0.69
N VAL A 28 17.98 -2.32 -1.68
CA VAL A 28 17.71 -1.52 -2.88
C VAL A 28 16.54 -2.10 -3.70
N THR A 29 16.51 -3.42 -3.88
CA THR A 29 15.44 -4.08 -4.63
C THR A 29 14.08 -4.05 -3.92
N LEU A 30 14.06 -3.96 -2.59
CA LEU A 30 12.83 -3.83 -1.80
C LEU A 30 12.29 -2.39 -1.71
N ILE A 31 13.04 -1.37 -2.15
CA ILE A 31 12.58 0.03 -2.19
C ILE A 31 11.23 0.18 -2.92
N PRO A 32 11.04 -0.29 -4.17
CA PRO A 32 9.76 -0.13 -4.87
C PRO A 32 8.59 -0.83 -4.16
N ILE A 33 8.83 -2.00 -3.56
CA ILE A 33 7.80 -2.73 -2.82
C ILE A 33 7.41 -1.94 -1.56
N THR A 34 8.40 -1.45 -0.82
CA THR A 34 8.18 -0.59 0.35
C THR A 34 7.38 0.65 -0.04
N TRP A 35 7.70 1.28 -1.18
CA TRP A 35 6.99 2.45 -1.68
C TRP A 35 5.52 2.16 -2.01
N ILE A 36 5.23 1.02 -2.65
CA ILE A 36 3.86 0.58 -2.95
C ILE A 36 3.06 0.38 -1.66
N VAL A 37 3.66 -0.30 -0.68
CA VAL A 37 3.02 -0.54 0.62
C VAL A 37 2.73 0.78 1.33
N LEU A 38 3.71 1.69 1.41
CA LEU A 38 3.52 3.01 2.02
C LEU A 38 2.42 3.82 1.32
N THR A 39 2.38 3.79 -0.01
CA THR A 39 1.35 4.49 -0.79
C THR A 39 -0.05 3.94 -0.52
N GLY A 40 -0.18 2.64 -0.24
CA GLY A 40 -1.44 2.02 0.18
C GLY A 40 -2.02 2.56 1.49
N PHE A 41 -1.19 3.21 2.33
CA PHE A 41 -1.60 3.85 3.57
C PHE A 41 -1.70 5.38 3.49
N LYS A 42 -1.56 5.97 2.30
CA LYS A 42 -1.79 7.42 2.12
C LYS A 42 -3.27 7.70 1.86
N SER A 43 -3.71 8.92 2.20
CA SER A 43 -4.98 9.44 1.68
C SER A 43 -4.89 9.62 0.15
N VAL A 44 -6.03 9.67 -0.53
CA VAL A 44 -6.04 9.84 -2.00
C VAL A 44 -5.32 11.13 -2.41
N ASP A 45 -5.53 12.22 -1.66
CA ASP A 45 -4.92 13.52 -1.94
C ASP A 45 -3.40 13.51 -1.72
N SER A 46 -2.92 12.84 -0.66
CA SER A 46 -1.48 12.68 -0.36
C SER A 46 -0.78 11.73 -1.35
N ALA A 47 -1.49 10.72 -1.86
CA ALA A 47 -0.94 9.78 -2.83
C ALA A 47 -0.65 10.42 -4.20
N VAL A 48 -1.35 11.51 -4.56
CA VAL A 48 -1.20 12.22 -5.84
C VAL A 48 -0.55 13.60 -5.70
N SER A 49 -0.07 13.96 -4.51
CA SER A 49 0.53 15.27 -4.27
C SER A 49 1.90 15.43 -4.95
N TYR A 50 2.20 16.66 -5.35
CA TYR A 50 3.49 17.06 -5.89
C TYR A 50 4.05 18.24 -5.07
N PRO A 51 5.24 18.10 -4.46
CA PRO A 51 6.13 16.94 -4.45
C PRO A 51 5.59 15.75 -3.63
N PRO A 52 6.04 14.51 -3.90
CA PRO A 52 5.53 13.33 -3.20
C PRO A 52 5.86 13.37 -1.70
N GLU A 53 4.84 13.16 -0.87
CA GLU A 53 4.99 13.14 0.58
C GLU A 53 5.66 11.84 1.05
N VAL A 54 6.68 11.96 1.90
CA VAL A 54 7.37 10.81 2.51
C VAL A 54 7.00 10.61 3.98
N ILE A 55 6.55 11.67 4.65
CA ILE A 55 5.96 11.64 6.00
C ILE A 55 4.51 12.05 5.83
N PHE A 56 3.58 11.18 6.22
CA PHE A 56 2.14 11.36 6.03
C PHE A 56 1.38 10.74 7.21
N GLU A 57 0.12 11.17 7.38
CA GLU A 57 -0.79 10.55 8.33
C GLU A 57 -1.35 9.24 7.74
N PRO A 58 -1.15 8.07 8.38
CA PRO A 58 -1.64 6.81 7.87
C PRO A 58 -3.17 6.79 7.77
N SER A 59 -3.68 6.40 6.60
CA SER A 59 -5.09 6.29 6.30
C SER A 59 -5.41 4.94 5.65
N LEU A 60 -6.63 4.45 5.90
CA LEU A 60 -7.18 3.25 5.25
C LEU A 60 -8.12 3.60 4.08
N GLU A 61 -8.14 4.87 3.65
CA GLU A 61 -8.99 5.34 2.56
C GLU A 61 -8.83 4.49 1.29
N GLY A 62 -7.60 4.19 0.87
CA GLY A 62 -7.34 3.36 -0.31
C GLY A 62 -8.01 1.99 -0.25
N TYR A 63 -8.03 1.35 0.92
CA TYR A 63 -8.68 0.04 1.11
C TYR A 63 -10.20 0.15 1.09
N VAL A 64 -10.76 1.17 1.73
CA VAL A 64 -12.21 1.44 1.66
C VAL A 64 -12.63 1.63 0.21
N ASN A 65 -11.84 2.36 -0.57
CA ASN A 65 -12.09 2.61 -2.00
C ASN A 65 -12.03 1.33 -2.84
N LEU A 66 -11.15 0.39 -2.47
CA LEU A 66 -10.99 -0.88 -3.16
C LEU A 66 -12.17 -1.82 -2.92
N PHE A 67 -12.66 -1.89 -1.68
CA PHE A 67 -13.67 -2.86 -1.25
C PHE A 67 -15.12 -2.35 -1.32
N THR A 68 -15.32 -1.04 -1.48
CA THR A 68 -16.66 -0.44 -1.56
C THR A 68 -16.90 0.26 -2.90
N ALA A 69 -18.14 0.21 -3.37
CA ALA A 69 -18.63 1.10 -4.42
C ALA A 69 -19.08 2.41 -3.77
N ARG A 70 -18.66 3.54 -4.34
CA ARG A 70 -18.95 4.87 -3.80
C ARG A 70 -19.41 5.81 -4.90
N THR A 71 -20.27 6.75 -4.55
CA THR A 71 -20.77 7.77 -5.47
C THR A 71 -20.77 9.13 -4.78
N ARG A 72 -20.50 10.20 -5.52
CA ARG A 72 -20.62 11.57 -5.01
C ARG A 72 -22.09 11.96 -4.88
N GLN A 73 -22.43 12.69 -3.83
CA GLN A 73 -23.78 13.17 -3.55
C GLN A 73 -23.77 14.66 -3.22
N SER A 74 -24.92 15.32 -3.27
CA SER A 74 -25.04 16.72 -2.87
C SER A 74 -24.93 16.87 -1.35
N GLU A 75 -24.49 18.04 -0.88
CA GLU A 75 -24.45 18.36 0.55
C GLU A 75 -25.83 18.25 1.21
N GLU A 76 -26.90 18.69 0.51
CA GLU A 76 -28.29 18.56 0.99
C GLU A 76 -28.66 17.10 1.27
N TYR A 77 -28.28 16.19 0.37
CA TYR A 77 -28.51 14.76 0.57
C TYR A 77 -27.72 14.24 1.78
N LEU A 78 -26.44 14.60 1.91
CA LEU A 78 -25.59 14.16 3.02
C LEU A 78 -26.10 14.64 4.39
N ASN A 79 -26.61 15.88 4.46
CA ASN A 79 -27.20 16.45 5.67
C ASN A 79 -28.52 15.78 6.06
N SER A 80 -29.22 15.16 5.10
CA SER A 80 -30.45 14.40 5.36
C SER A 80 -30.19 12.99 5.91
N LEU A 81 -28.95 12.48 5.81
CA LEU A 81 -28.60 11.13 6.25
C LEU A 81 -28.49 11.07 7.79
N PRO A 82 -28.80 9.90 8.40
CA PRO A 82 -28.48 9.68 9.81
C PRO A 82 -26.96 9.73 10.02
N PRO A 83 -26.47 9.96 11.25
CA PRO A 83 -25.04 9.90 11.54
C PRO A 83 -24.38 8.61 11.02
N PRO A 84 -23.11 8.67 10.57
CA PRO A 84 -22.42 7.49 10.06
C PRO A 84 -22.33 6.41 11.14
N GLU A 85 -22.63 5.16 10.79
CA GLU A 85 -22.59 4.05 11.75
C GLU A 85 -21.17 3.50 11.92
N THR A 86 -20.31 3.71 10.92
CA THR A 86 -18.96 3.16 10.87
C THR A 86 -17.91 4.24 10.56
N TRP A 87 -16.67 4.00 11.01
CA TRP A 87 -15.54 4.90 10.76
C TRP A 87 -15.27 5.13 9.27
N TYR A 88 -15.48 4.11 8.43
CA TYR A 88 -15.22 4.22 7.00
C TYR A 88 -16.35 4.94 6.27
N GLU A 89 -17.58 4.90 6.80
CA GLU A 89 -18.67 5.71 6.30
C GLU A 89 -18.47 7.19 6.61
N GLU A 90 -18.00 7.51 7.82
CA GLU A 90 -17.58 8.87 8.19
C GLU A 90 -16.48 9.37 7.24
N LEU A 91 -15.44 8.56 7.01
CA LEU A 91 -14.36 8.87 6.07
C LEU A 91 -14.90 9.14 4.65
N VAL A 92 -15.81 8.31 4.15
CA VAL A 92 -16.37 8.47 2.79
C VAL A 92 -17.25 9.71 2.69
N ARG A 93 -18.08 9.99 3.71
CA ARG A 93 -18.94 11.19 3.76
C ARG A 93 -18.14 12.48 3.89
N SER A 94 -16.98 12.45 4.55
CA SER A 94 -16.06 13.60 4.60
C SER A 94 -15.54 14.04 3.22
N LYS A 95 -15.65 13.15 2.23
CA LYS A 95 -15.27 13.37 0.83
C LYS A 95 -16.48 13.54 -0.09
N GLU A 96 -17.63 13.96 0.45
CA GLU A 96 -18.89 14.17 -0.27
C GLU A 96 -19.41 12.92 -1.00
N MET A 97 -19.10 11.74 -0.47
CA MET A 97 -19.47 10.45 -1.07
C MET A 97 -20.34 9.61 -0.14
N VAL A 98 -21.05 8.66 -0.73
CA VAL A 98 -21.81 7.62 -0.02
C VAL A 98 -21.46 6.25 -0.58
N ILE A 99 -21.42 5.25 0.31
CA ILE A 99 -21.20 3.85 -0.04
C ILE A 99 -22.50 3.26 -0.57
N THR A 100 -22.46 2.74 -1.78
CA THR A 100 -23.64 2.18 -2.46
C THR A 100 -23.66 0.65 -2.46
N GLY A 101 -22.59 0.01 -2.00
CA GLY A 101 -22.49 -1.44 -1.90
C GLY A 101 -21.05 -1.96 -1.97
N PRO A 102 -20.84 -3.27 -2.13
CA PRO A 102 -19.51 -3.86 -2.30
C PRO A 102 -18.92 -3.51 -3.67
N SER A 103 -17.59 -3.46 -3.73
CA SER A 103 -16.86 -3.23 -4.98
C SER A 103 -17.09 -4.34 -6.00
N LYS A 104 -17.27 -3.94 -7.26
CA LYS A 104 -17.36 -4.88 -8.40
C LYS A 104 -16.00 -5.20 -9.03
N PHE A 105 -14.90 -4.66 -8.48
CA PHE A 105 -13.56 -4.81 -9.06
C PHE A 105 -13.18 -6.28 -9.29
N PHE A 106 -13.26 -7.13 -8.27
CA PHE A 106 -12.85 -8.53 -8.38
C PHE A 106 -13.70 -9.32 -9.36
N SER A 107 -15.03 -9.13 -9.34
CA SER A 107 -15.92 -9.77 -10.31
C SER A 107 -15.60 -9.35 -11.75
N ARG A 108 -15.36 -8.05 -11.98
CA ARG A 108 -14.98 -7.53 -13.31
C ARG A 108 -13.60 -8.03 -13.75
N TYR A 109 -12.64 -8.09 -12.83
CA TYR A 109 -11.30 -8.58 -13.10
C TYR A 109 -11.32 -10.04 -13.56
N LEU A 110 -12.01 -10.91 -12.82
CA LEU A 110 -12.14 -12.32 -13.20
C LEU A 110 -12.88 -12.52 -14.53
N ASN A 111 -13.95 -11.75 -14.77
CA ASN A 111 -14.66 -11.77 -16.05
C ASN A 111 -13.78 -11.29 -17.22
N SER A 112 -12.68 -10.55 -16.96
CA SER A 112 -11.77 -10.04 -17.99
C SER A 112 -10.62 -11.01 -18.30
N MET A 113 -10.45 -12.07 -17.51
CA MET A 113 -9.40 -13.08 -17.69
C MET A 113 -9.88 -14.30 -18.50
N ILE A 114 -11.19 -14.45 -18.68
CA ILE A 114 -11.87 -15.51 -19.42
C ILE A 114 -12.23 -14.97 -20.80
#